data_AF-A0A1M4UPQ7-F1
#
_entry.id   AF-A0A1M4UPQ7-F1
#
_cell.length_a   1.000
_cell.length_b   1.000
_cell.length_c   1.000
_cell.angle_alpha   90.00
_cell.angle_beta   90.00
_cell.angle_gamma   90.00
#
_symmetry.space_group_name_H-M   'P 1'
#
loop_
_entity.id
_entity.type
_entity.pdbx_description
1 polymer ?
#
loop_
_entity_poly.entity_id
_entity_poly.type
_entity_poly.pdbx_seq_one_letter_code
_entity_poly.pdbx_strand_id
1 'polypeptide(L)' 'RSDPPPLDRETYKRRNRIERFFSKLKHYRAIATRYEKHDANFLALVKLAATRIWLRVYESVT' A
#
# COMPACT_ATOMS: atom_id res chain seq x y z
N ARG A 1 9.91 -25.87 15.80
CA ARG A 1 8.78 -25.25 15.06
C ARG A 1 7.96 -24.53 16.11
N SER A 2 8.14 -23.21 16.23
CA SER A 2 7.51 -22.43 17.30
C SER A 2 6.01 -22.32 17.05
N ASP A 3 5.20 -22.42 18.10
CA ASP A 3 3.76 -22.27 18.03
C ASP A 3 3.37 -20.91 17.43
N PRO A 4 2.32 -20.85 16.59
CA PRO A 4 1.88 -19.61 16.00
C PRO A 4 1.39 -18.64 17.10
N PRO A 5 1.74 -17.35 17.02
CA PRO A 5 1.28 -16.37 17.98
C PRO A 5 -0.26 -16.28 17.98
N PRO A 6 -0.87 -16.01 19.15
CA PRO A 6 -2.33 -15.95 19.27
C PRO A 6 -2.91 -14.91 18.31
N LEU A 7 -3.95 -15.31 17.55
CA LEU A 7 -4.59 -14.47 16.55
C LEU A 7 -5.44 -13.39 17.21
N ASP A 8 -4.88 -12.19 17.33
CA ASP A 8 -5.66 -11.02 17.73
C ASP A 8 -6.55 -10.55 16.56
N ARG A 9 -7.87 -10.76 16.71
CA ARG A 9 -8.85 -10.49 15.64
C ARG A 9 -8.92 -9.00 15.27
N GLU A 10 -8.71 -8.11 16.22
CA GLU A 10 -8.71 -6.66 15.98
C GLU A 10 -7.51 -6.24 15.13
N THR A 11 -6.31 -6.71 15.49
CA THR A 11 -5.09 -6.47 14.72
C THR A 11 -5.20 -7.08 13.32
N TYR A 12 -5.79 -8.28 13.21
CA TYR A 12 -6.01 -8.93 11.91
C TYR A 12 -6.98 -8.15 11.01
N LYS A 13 -8.04 -7.53 11.56
CA LYS A 13 -8.94 -6.66 10.79
C LYS A 13 -8.24 -5.42 10.23
N ARG A 14 -7.30 -4.82 10.97
CA ARG A 14 -6.56 -3.63 10.51
C ARG A 14 -5.68 -3.93 9.30
N ARG A 15 -5.16 -5.16 9.18
CA ARG A 15 -4.34 -5.62 8.05
C ARG A 15 -5.05 -5.48 6.69
N ASN A 16 -6.36 -5.72 6.62
CA ASN A 16 -7.14 -5.56 5.37
C ASN A 16 -7.06 -4.13 4.80
N ARG A 17 -6.93 -3.09 5.63
CA ARG A 17 -6.74 -1.72 5.14
C ARG A 17 -5.39 -1.56 4.42
N ILE A 18 -4.34 -2.13 5.00
CA ILE A 18 -2.98 -2.11 4.45
C ILE A 18 -2.94 -2.92 3.15
N GLU A 19 -3.53 -4.12 3.12
CA GLU A 19 -3.60 -4.95 1.92
C GLU A 19 -4.33 -4.27 0.77
N ARG A 20 -5.48 -3.63 1.05
CA ARG A 20 -6.21 -2.84 0.04
C ARG A 20 -5.40 -1.67 -0.48
N PHE A 21 -4.63 -0.99 0.37
CA PHE A 21 -3.73 0.07 -0.05
C PHE A 21 -2.65 -0.44 -1.01
N PHE A 22 -1.98 -1.55 -0.67
CA PHE A 22 -0.97 -2.14 -1.54
C PHE A 22 -1.54 -2.74 -2.82
N SER A 23 -2.75 -3.31 -2.80
CA SER A 23 -3.45 -3.69 -4.03
C SER A 23 -3.66 -2.50 -4.96
N LYS A 24 -4.09 -1.35 -4.41
CA LYS A 24 -4.22 -0.12 -5.21
C LYS A 24 -2.89 0.38 -5.76
N LEU A 25 -1.84 0.27 -4.96
CA LEU A 25 -0.49 0.71 -5.31
C LEU A 25 0.13 -0.18 -6.41
N LYS A 26 -0.22 -1.47 -6.43
CA LYS A 26 0.20 -2.42 -7.48
C LYS A 26 -0.50 -2.22 -8.83
N HIS A 27 -1.58 -1.42 -8.93
CA HIS A 27 -2.13 -1.06 -10.23
C HIS A 27 -1.18 -0.17 -11.06
N TYR A 28 -0.27 0.54 -10.39
CA TYR A 28 0.75 1.33 -11.07
C TYR A 28 1.88 0.40 -11.52
N ARG A 29 1.88 0.04 -12.81
CA ARG A 29 2.83 -0.91 -13.42
C ARG A 29 4.29 -0.55 -13.11
N ALA A 30 4.67 0.73 -13.20
CA ALA A 30 6.03 1.21 -12.91
C ALA A 30 6.49 0.88 -11.49
N ILE A 31 5.58 0.91 -10.51
CA ILE A 31 5.86 0.57 -9.12
C ILE A 31 5.87 -0.95 -8.92
N ALA A 32 4.91 -1.66 -9.52
CA ALA A 32 4.78 -3.12 -9.39
C ALA A 32 6.01 -3.86 -9.94
N THR A 33 6.58 -3.38 -11.04
CA THR A 33 7.77 -3.98 -11.66
C THR A 33 9.09 -3.39 -11.14
N ARG A 34 9.04 -2.40 -10.24
CA ARG A 34 10.21 -1.62 -9.79
C ARG A 34 11.09 -1.19 -10.98
N TYR A 35 10.49 -0.46 -11.92
CA TYR A 35 11.17 -0.09 -13.16
C TYR A 35 12.30 0.94 -12.95
N GLU A 36 12.18 1.74 -11.88
CA GLU A 36 13.18 2.76 -11.55
C GLU A 36 14.47 2.12 -11.02
N LYS A 37 15.60 2.50 -11.64
CA LYS A 37 16.95 2.06 -11.25
C LYS A 37 17.43 2.69 -9.94
N HIS A 38 16.97 3.91 -9.65
CA HIS A 38 17.38 4.67 -8.47
C HIS A 38 16.31 4.56 -7.37
N ASP A 39 16.74 4.22 -6.16
CA ASP A 39 15.83 4.09 -5.01
C ASP A 39 15.10 5.40 -4.68
N ALA A 40 15.76 6.55 -4.88
CA ALA A 40 15.15 7.86 -4.68
C ALA A 40 13.95 8.10 -5.61
N ASN A 41 14.09 7.74 -6.90
CA ASN A 41 13.00 7.87 -7.87
C ASN A 41 11.88 6.88 -7.58
N PHE A 42 12.21 5.64 -7.24
CA PHE A 42 11.22 4.65 -6.84
C PHE A 42 10.40 5.15 -5.65
N LEU A 43 11.06 5.70 -4.63
CA LEU A 43 10.40 6.27 -3.46
C LEU A 43 9.52 7.47 -3.83
N ALA A 44 9.98 8.34 -4.73
CA ALA A 44 9.19 9.47 -5.22
C ALA A 44 7.90 9.01 -5.92
N LEU A 45 7.98 7.99 -6.79
CA LEU A 45 6.80 7.41 -7.44
C LEU A 45 5.83 6.78 -6.45
N VAL A 46 6.34 6.06 -5.44
CA VAL A 46 5.52 5.49 -4.36
C VAL A 46 4.79 6.60 -3.59
N LYS A 47 5.48 7.69 -3.24
CA LYS A 47 4.88 8.84 -2.57
C LYS A 47 3.80 9.50 -3.43
N LEU A 48 4.07 9.72 -4.72
CA LEU A 48 3.10 10.29 -5.66
C LEU A 48 1.84 9.42 -5.79
N ALA A 49 2.01 8.10 -5.95
CA ALA A 49 0.90 7.16 -6.02
C ALA A 49 0.09 7.12 -4.71
N ALA A 50 0.76 7.17 -3.56
CA ALA A 50 0.11 7.23 -2.26
C ALA A 50 -0.73 8.50 -2.11
N THR A 51 -0.18 9.68 -2.46
CA THR A 51 -0.90 10.95 -2.46
C THR A 51 -2.13 10.92 -3.36
N ARG A 52 -2.01 10.34 -4.57
CA ARG A 52 -3.15 10.21 -5.50
C ARG A 52 -4.24 9.27 -4.98
N ILE A 53 -3.88 8.16 -4.32
CA ILE A 53 -4.83 7.27 -3.66
C ILE A 53 -5.54 8.00 -2.51
N TRP A 54 -4.80 8.83 -1.76
CA TRP A 54 -5.34 9.59 -0.64
C TRP A 54 -6.30 10.69 -1.08
N LEU A 55 -5.96 11.47 -2.12
CA LEU A 55 -6.87 12.47 -2.70
C LEU A 55 -8.17 11.84 -3.23
N ARG A 56 -8.08 10.67 -3.89
CA ARG A 56 -9.28 9.96 -4.37
C ARG A 56 -10.21 9.59 -3.22
N VAL A 57 -9.66 9.18 -2.08
CA VAL A 57 -10.47 8.89 -0.89
C VAL A 57 -11.17 10.16 -0.39
N TYR A 58 -10.48 11.30 -0.42
CA TYR A 58 -11.06 12.58 0.00
C TYR A 58 -12.19 13.05 -0.91
N GLU A 59 -11.99 12.99 -2.23
CA GLU A 59 -13.01 13.36 -3.24
C GLU A 59 -14.27 12.51 -3.12
N SER A 60 -14.13 11.21 -2.81
CA SER A 60 -15.28 10.31 -2.61
C SER A 60 -16.01 10.49 -1.27
N VAL A 61 -15.48 11.31 -0.35
CA VAL A 61 -16.09 11.57 0.97
C VAL A 61 -16.91 12.87 0.95
N THR A 62 -16.59 13.80 0.05
CA THR A 62 -17.41 14.98 -0.32
C THR A 62 -18.49 14.61 -1.31
#